data_AF-A0A7X6VH03-F1
#
_entry.id   AF-A0A7X6VH03-F1
#
_cell.length_a   1.000
_cell.length_b   1.000
_cell.length_c   1.000
_cell.angle_alpha   90.00
_cell.angle_beta   90.00
_cell.angle_gamma   90.00
#
_symmetry.space_group_name_H-M   'P 1'
#
loop_
_entity.id
_entity.type
_entity.pdbx_description
1 polymer ?
#
loop_
_entity_poly.entity_id
_entity_poly.type
_entity_poly.pdbx_seq_one_letter_code
_entity_poly.pdbx_strand_id
1 'polypeptide(L)'
;MILADDKGTVLQKISVQKELSVQREKAKQAILDQLSIGKSFAEIETALNAIEQNATVTDKLLEAFPGYYGRFICLHFARFLNRPISTPQQQAAYKEIIEFLDEVPALTFPKELQDFLVESTQHISAENIREMNEQTKKSIKDPEQFLSENKEMLTWYLEYKKSDEYKNSPAFKIQEMLKEFN
;
A
#
# COMPACT_ATOMS: atom_id res chain seq x y z
N MET A 1 21.83 15.51 -7.36
CA MET A 1 21.91 15.07 -8.77
C MET A 1 21.22 13.71 -8.84
N ILE A 2 20.10 13.58 -9.56
CA ILE A 2 19.28 12.34 -9.61
C ILE A 2 20.09 11.15 -10.15
N LEU A 3 21.09 11.43 -10.99
CA LEU A 3 22.00 10.46 -11.59
C LEU A 3 23.13 9.97 -10.66
N ALA A 4 23.22 10.49 -9.42
CA ALA A 4 24.22 10.09 -8.44
C ALA A 4 23.68 9.14 -7.35
N ASP A 5 22.40 8.75 -7.45
CA ASP A 5 21.75 7.83 -6.51
C ASP A 5 22.04 6.38 -6.94
N ASP A 6 22.99 5.74 -6.25
CA ASP A 6 23.45 4.37 -6.51
C ASP A 6 22.38 3.31 -6.19
N LYS A 7 21.38 3.64 -5.39
CA LYS A 7 20.33 2.73 -4.89
C LYS A 7 18.95 2.96 -5.51
N GLY A 8 18.80 3.96 -6.38
CA GLY A 8 17.54 4.26 -7.08
C GLY A 8 16.37 4.70 -6.18
N THR A 9 16.61 4.98 -4.90
CA THR A 9 15.60 5.39 -3.91
C THR A 9 14.95 6.74 -4.24
N VAL A 10 15.72 7.70 -4.77
CA VAL A 10 15.26 9.02 -5.23
C VAL A 10 14.37 8.86 -6.45
N LEU A 11 14.75 7.99 -7.39
CA LEU A 11 13.95 7.69 -8.58
C LEU A 11 12.65 6.96 -8.21
N GLN A 12 12.70 6.02 -7.27
CA GLN A 12 11.51 5.34 -6.76
C GLN A 12 10.53 6.31 -6.10
N LYS A 13 11.02 7.24 -5.25
CA LYS A 13 10.21 8.30 -4.65
C LYS A 13 9.54 9.16 -5.72
N ILE A 14 10.30 9.64 -6.69
CA ILE A 14 9.77 10.46 -7.79
C ILE A 14 8.74 9.68 -8.61
N SER A 15 8.99 8.39 -8.85
CA SER A 15 8.09 7.51 -9.59
C SER A 15 6.73 7.37 -8.90
N VAL A 16 6.70 7.08 -7.58
CA VAL A 16 5.45 6.99 -6.81
C VAL A 16 4.69 8.31 -6.80
N GLN A 17 5.39 9.43 -6.58
CA GLN A 17 4.77 10.76 -6.62
C GLN A 17 4.17 11.08 -7.99
N LYS A 18 4.86 10.69 -9.07
CA LYS A 18 4.36 10.87 -10.44
C LYS A 18 3.18 9.95 -10.73
N GLU A 19 3.21 8.70 -10.28
CA GLU A 19 2.09 7.76 -10.41
C GLU A 19 0.82 8.34 -9.75
N LEU A 20 0.91 8.75 -8.49
CA LEU A 20 -0.20 9.35 -7.75
C LEU A 20 -0.69 10.64 -8.40
N SER A 21 0.23 11.49 -8.88
CA SER A 21 -0.13 12.70 -9.62
C SER A 21 -0.88 12.38 -10.92
N VAL A 22 -0.43 11.39 -11.69
CA VAL A 22 -1.11 10.98 -12.93
C VAL A 22 -2.50 10.44 -12.64
N GLN A 23 -2.66 9.66 -11.56
CA GLN A 23 -3.98 9.17 -11.15
C GLN A 23 -4.92 10.33 -10.79
N ARG A 24 -4.44 11.34 -10.05
CA ARG A 24 -5.21 12.55 -9.72
C ARG A 24 -5.62 13.32 -10.98
N GLU A 25 -4.71 13.50 -11.93
CA GLU A 25 -5.00 14.21 -13.18
C GLU A 25 -6.00 13.44 -14.06
N LYS A 26 -5.89 12.10 -14.15
CA LYS A 26 -6.90 11.27 -14.83
C LYS A 26 -8.29 11.40 -14.20
N ALA A 27 -8.35 11.45 -12.87
CA ALA A 27 -9.61 11.63 -12.16
C ALA A 27 -10.23 13.01 -12.45
N LYS A 28 -9.43 14.08 -12.47
CA LYS A 28 -9.87 15.42 -12.87
C LYS A 28 -10.35 15.45 -14.33
N GLN A 29 -9.63 14.79 -15.24
CA GLN A 29 -10.04 14.68 -16.64
C GLN A 29 -11.42 14.02 -16.77
N ALA A 30 -11.69 12.93 -16.04
CA ALA A 30 -12.99 12.28 -16.06
C ALA A 30 -14.13 13.19 -15.57
N ILE A 31 -13.86 14.10 -14.62
CA ILE A 31 -14.83 15.13 -14.21
C ILE A 31 -15.10 16.11 -15.36
N LEU A 32 -14.05 16.59 -16.03
CA LEU A 32 -14.18 17.52 -17.16
C LEU A 32 -15.00 16.89 -18.30
N ASP A 33 -14.80 15.61 -18.58
CA ASP A 33 -15.60 14.87 -19.55
C ASP A 33 -17.07 14.82 -19.13
N GLN A 34 -17.37 14.60 -17.84
CA GLN A 34 -18.74 14.64 -17.33
C GLN A 34 -19.37 16.04 -17.39
N LEU A 35 -18.60 17.10 -17.14
CA LEU A 35 -19.05 18.48 -17.34
C LEU A 35 -19.40 18.74 -18.80
N SER A 36 -18.58 18.24 -19.73
CA SER A 36 -18.76 18.46 -21.17
C SER A 36 -20.07 17.89 -21.72
N ILE A 37 -20.61 16.84 -21.09
CA ILE A 37 -21.87 16.19 -21.48
C ILE A 37 -23.09 16.70 -20.68
N GLY A 38 -22.92 17.77 -19.89
CA GLY A 38 -24.02 18.49 -19.25
C GLY A 38 -24.47 17.94 -17.89
N LYS A 39 -23.63 17.18 -17.18
CA LYS A 39 -23.92 16.82 -15.78
C LYS A 39 -23.99 18.07 -14.90
N SER A 40 -24.79 18.01 -13.83
CA SER A 40 -24.98 19.16 -12.95
C SER A 40 -23.74 19.45 -12.10
N PHE A 41 -23.51 20.73 -11.81
CA PHE A 41 -22.40 21.15 -10.96
C PHE A 41 -22.50 20.57 -9.54
N ALA A 42 -23.70 20.31 -9.01
CA ALA A 42 -23.89 19.72 -7.68
C ALA A 42 -23.44 18.23 -7.62
N GLU A 43 -23.73 17.45 -8.65
CA GLU A 43 -23.25 16.06 -8.76
C GLU A 43 -21.72 16.02 -8.93
N ILE A 44 -21.17 17.00 -9.63
CA ILE A 44 -19.74 17.12 -9.90
C ILE A 44 -18.98 17.64 -8.69
N GLU A 45 -19.55 18.56 -7.91
CA GLU A 45 -18.95 19.04 -6.66
C GLU A 45 -18.78 17.89 -5.65
N THR A 46 -19.74 16.97 -5.60
CA THR A 46 -19.61 15.75 -4.81
C THR A 46 -18.49 14.84 -5.32
N ALA A 47 -18.39 14.65 -6.65
CA ALA A 47 -17.33 13.86 -7.28
C ALA A 47 -15.92 14.51 -7.19
N LEU A 48 -15.86 15.85 -7.23
CA LEU A 48 -14.64 16.65 -7.13
C LEU A 48 -14.12 16.66 -5.70
N ASN A 49 -14.99 16.91 -4.71
CA ASN A 49 -14.64 16.78 -3.29
C ASN A 49 -14.20 15.35 -2.98
N ALA A 50 -14.87 14.35 -3.56
CA ALA A 50 -14.42 12.98 -3.49
C ALA A 50 -13.00 12.88 -4.09
N ILE A 51 -12.71 13.30 -5.31
CA ILE A 51 -11.37 13.17 -5.92
C ILE A 51 -10.26 13.94 -5.18
N GLU A 52 -10.52 15.15 -4.70
CA GLU A 52 -9.56 15.97 -3.96
C GLU A 52 -9.31 15.45 -2.54
N GLN A 53 -10.33 14.85 -1.89
CA GLN A 53 -10.21 14.21 -0.57
C GLN A 53 -9.93 12.69 -0.62
N ASN A 54 -10.03 12.04 -1.79
CA ASN A 54 -9.95 10.59 -1.98
C ASN A 54 -8.53 10.05 -2.12
N ALA A 55 -7.50 10.85 -1.80
CA ALA A 55 -6.24 10.23 -1.44
C ALA A 55 -6.51 9.31 -0.25
N THR A 56 -6.47 8.01 -0.51
CA THR A 56 -6.70 7.00 0.52
C THR A 56 -5.63 7.13 1.59
N VAL A 57 -5.87 6.59 2.78
CA VAL A 57 -4.82 6.51 3.80
C VAL A 57 -3.57 5.81 3.23
N THR A 58 -3.75 4.82 2.36
CA THR A 58 -2.65 4.19 1.60
C THR A 58 -1.85 5.20 0.76
N ASP A 59 -2.52 6.03 -0.04
CA ASP A 59 -1.83 7.03 -0.89
C ASP A 59 -1.06 8.04 -0.05
N LYS A 60 -1.68 8.52 1.03
CA LYS A 60 -1.08 9.47 1.96
C LYS A 60 0.12 8.88 2.70
N LEU A 61 0.10 7.59 3.05
CA LEU A 61 1.23 6.90 3.67
C LEU A 61 2.38 6.66 2.70
N LEU A 62 2.09 6.32 1.43
CA LEU A 62 3.12 6.18 0.39
C LEU A 62 3.79 7.53 0.08
N GLU A 63 3.06 8.65 0.20
CA GLU A 63 3.63 9.99 0.09
C GLU A 63 4.51 10.36 1.29
N ALA A 64 4.08 10.04 2.52
CA ALA A 64 4.82 10.34 3.75
C ALA A 64 6.09 9.48 3.90
N PHE A 65 6.01 8.19 3.57
CA PHE A 65 7.09 7.21 3.71
C PHE A 65 7.49 6.61 2.36
N PRO A 66 8.14 7.38 1.48
CA PRO A 66 8.55 6.86 0.18
C PRO A 66 9.65 5.81 0.33
N GLY A 67 9.48 4.66 -0.32
CA GLY A 67 10.47 3.57 -0.33
C GLY A 67 9.92 2.25 0.21
N TYR A 68 10.81 1.30 0.52
CA TYR A 68 10.41 -0.04 0.95
C TYR A 68 9.57 -0.02 2.23
N TYR A 69 9.84 0.92 3.14
CA TYR A 69 9.16 1.00 4.44
C TYR A 69 7.66 1.33 4.29
N GLY A 70 7.31 2.43 3.61
CA GLY A 70 5.90 2.76 3.38
C GLY A 70 5.19 1.72 2.51
N ARG A 71 5.87 1.16 1.49
CA ARG A 71 5.34 0.06 0.69
C ARG A 71 5.04 -1.18 1.54
N PHE A 72 5.94 -1.53 2.44
CA PHE A 72 5.78 -2.66 3.36
C PHE A 72 4.59 -2.44 4.31
N ILE A 73 4.50 -1.28 4.95
CA ILE A 73 3.37 -0.91 5.82
C ILE A 73 2.06 -0.97 5.05
N CYS A 74 2.01 -0.42 3.85
CA CYS A 74 0.83 -0.52 3.00
C CYS A 74 0.54 -1.98 2.63
N LEU A 75 1.48 -2.80 2.19
CA LEU A 75 1.20 -4.21 1.91
C LEU A 75 0.63 -4.97 3.12
N HIS A 76 1.12 -4.65 4.33
CA HIS A 76 0.67 -5.32 5.54
C HIS A 76 -0.71 -4.84 6.02
N PHE A 77 -0.96 -3.53 5.98
CA PHE A 77 -2.13 -2.90 6.58
C PHE A 77 -3.15 -2.35 5.58
N ALA A 78 -2.86 -2.32 4.28
CA ALA A 78 -3.63 -1.50 3.34
C ALA A 78 -5.09 -1.93 3.17
N ARG A 79 -5.48 -3.13 3.61
CA ARG A 79 -6.91 -3.50 3.72
C ARG A 79 -7.70 -2.49 4.55
N PHE A 80 -7.08 -1.94 5.60
CA PHE A 80 -7.66 -0.96 6.51
C PHE A 80 -7.46 0.49 6.02
N LEU A 81 -6.47 0.70 5.14
CA LEU A 81 -6.00 2.02 4.72
C LEU A 81 -6.55 2.43 3.33
N ASN A 82 -7.18 1.51 2.59
CA ASN A 82 -7.78 1.79 1.28
C ASN A 82 -9.16 2.46 1.38
N ARG A 83 -9.26 3.51 2.21
CA ARG A 83 -10.42 4.39 2.33
C ARG A 83 -9.95 5.85 2.42
N PRO A 84 -10.75 6.81 1.95
CA PRO A 84 -10.47 8.21 2.15
C PRO A 84 -10.61 8.61 3.62
N ILE A 85 -9.96 9.72 3.99
CA ILE A 85 -10.18 10.40 5.26
C ILE A 85 -11.31 11.40 5.03
N SER A 86 -12.46 11.16 5.65
CA SER A 86 -13.67 11.97 5.44
C SER A 86 -14.22 12.58 6.73
N THR A 87 -13.68 12.22 7.89
CA THR A 87 -14.12 12.77 9.19
C THR A 87 -12.95 13.36 9.99
N PRO A 88 -13.21 14.33 10.88
CA PRO A 88 -12.18 14.85 11.80
C PRO A 88 -11.51 13.76 12.65
N GLN A 89 -12.28 12.74 13.06
CA GLN A 89 -11.77 11.60 13.82
C GLN A 89 -10.81 10.75 12.99
N GLN A 90 -11.12 10.51 11.72
CA GLN A 90 -10.21 9.79 10.80
C GLN A 90 -8.94 10.60 10.55
N GLN A 91 -9.04 11.93 10.47
CA GLN A 91 -7.88 12.80 10.31
C GLN A 91 -6.97 12.78 11.55
N ALA A 92 -7.55 12.77 12.76
CA ALA A 92 -6.81 12.62 14.00
C ALA A 92 -6.10 11.26 14.08
N ALA A 93 -6.82 10.17 13.77
CA ALA A 93 -6.24 8.83 13.74
C ALA A 93 -5.11 8.69 12.71
N TYR A 94 -5.25 9.30 11.54
CA TYR A 94 -4.16 9.35 10.56
C TYR A 94 -2.93 10.07 11.10
N LYS A 95 -3.12 11.19 11.79
CA LYS A 95 -2.01 11.92 12.41
C LYS A 95 -1.30 11.08 13.48
N GLU A 96 -2.05 10.39 14.33
CA GLU A 96 -1.48 9.46 15.32
C GLU A 96 -0.68 8.33 14.65
N ILE A 97 -1.15 7.81 13.51
CA ILE A 97 -0.39 6.81 12.73
C ILE A 97 0.94 7.38 12.23
N ILE A 98 0.94 8.61 11.70
CA ILE A 98 2.19 9.25 11.23
C ILE A 98 3.15 9.47 12.40
N GLU A 99 2.67 10.05 13.51
CA GLU A 99 3.49 10.30 14.70
C GLU A 99 4.07 8.99 15.25
N PHE A 100 3.26 7.93 15.33
CA PHE A 100 3.75 6.61 15.71
C PHE A 100 4.83 6.10 14.75
N LEU A 101 4.59 6.12 13.43
CA LEU A 101 5.57 5.62 12.45
C LEU A 101 6.86 6.45 12.40
N ASP A 102 6.82 7.73 12.73
CA ASP A 102 7.99 8.61 12.85
C ASP A 102 8.78 8.36 14.15
N GLU A 103 8.10 8.06 15.26
CA GLU A 103 8.70 7.86 16.59
C GLU A 103 9.12 6.42 16.87
N VAL A 104 8.56 5.45 16.14
CA VAL A 104 8.95 4.05 16.24
C VAL A 104 10.46 3.95 16.05
N PRO A 105 11.20 3.33 17.00
CA PRO A 105 12.62 3.07 16.81
C PRO A 105 12.75 2.37 15.47
N ALA A 106 13.53 2.95 14.56
CA ALA A 106 13.62 2.46 13.20
C ALA A 106 13.76 0.93 13.27
N LEU A 107 12.79 0.21 12.72
CA LEU A 107 12.87 -1.24 12.58
C LEU A 107 14.00 -1.46 11.58
N THR A 108 15.24 -1.43 12.06
CA THR A 108 16.43 -1.50 11.23
C THR A 108 16.63 -2.95 10.90
N PHE A 109 15.92 -3.38 9.86
CA PHE A 109 16.22 -4.62 9.18
C PHE A 109 17.72 -4.64 8.84
N PRO A 110 18.42 -5.76 9.06
CA PRO A 110 19.74 -5.97 8.48
C PRO A 110 19.71 -5.64 6.98
N LYS A 111 20.84 -5.15 6.45
CA LYS A 111 20.91 -4.71 5.04
C LYS A 111 20.42 -5.76 4.05
N GLU A 112 20.75 -7.04 4.30
CA GLU A 112 20.24 -8.18 3.52
C GLU A 112 18.70 -8.21 3.42
N LEU A 113 18.01 -7.97 4.54
CA LEU A 113 16.54 -7.97 4.59
C LEU A 113 15.95 -6.69 3.99
N GLN A 114 16.64 -5.55 4.11
CA GLN A 114 16.25 -4.32 3.40
C GLN A 114 16.34 -4.52 1.89
N ASP A 115 17.45 -5.07 1.39
CA ASP A 115 17.68 -5.33 -0.02
C ASP A 115 16.63 -6.32 -0.55
N PHE A 116 16.33 -7.38 0.21
CA PHE A 116 15.24 -8.33 -0.09
C PHE A 116 13.86 -7.65 -0.18
N LEU A 117 13.54 -6.74 0.76
CA LEU A 117 12.27 -5.99 0.73
C LEU A 117 12.21 -5.04 -0.47
N VAL A 118 13.31 -4.34 -0.78
CA VAL A 118 13.40 -3.49 -1.96
C VAL A 118 13.20 -4.32 -3.22
N GLU A 119 13.94 -5.41 -3.40
CA GLU A 119 13.84 -6.29 -4.57
C GLU A 119 12.43 -6.85 -4.73
N SER A 120 11.82 -7.29 -3.63
CA SER A 120 10.47 -7.87 -3.64
C SER A 120 9.36 -6.84 -3.90
N THR A 121 9.62 -5.54 -3.66
CA THR A 121 8.58 -4.50 -3.73
C THR A 121 8.83 -3.42 -4.78
N GLN A 122 10.01 -3.38 -5.41
CA GLN A 122 10.40 -2.32 -6.37
C GLN A 122 9.46 -2.21 -7.58
N HIS A 123 8.82 -3.32 -7.97
CA HIS A 123 7.91 -3.39 -9.11
C HIS A 123 6.43 -3.30 -8.72
N ILE A 124 6.12 -3.28 -7.42
CA ILE A 124 4.75 -3.16 -6.94
C ILE A 124 4.34 -1.70 -7.12
N SER A 125 3.33 -1.41 -7.93
CA SER A 125 2.78 -0.05 -8.05
C SER A 125 1.76 0.26 -6.94
N ALA A 126 1.36 1.53 -6.79
CA ALA A 126 0.25 1.86 -5.89
C ALA A 126 -1.05 1.16 -6.33
N GLU A 127 -1.24 0.98 -7.63
CA GLU A 127 -2.37 0.23 -8.18
C GLU A 127 -2.33 -1.26 -7.83
N ASN A 128 -1.15 -1.90 -7.88
CA ASN A 128 -1.02 -3.30 -7.47
C ASN A 128 -1.38 -3.50 -5.99
N ILE A 129 -1.00 -2.55 -5.12
CA ILE A 129 -1.39 -2.57 -3.71
C ILE A 129 -2.91 -2.49 -3.57
N ARG A 130 -3.59 -1.64 -4.33
CA ARG A 130 -5.06 -1.54 -4.33
C ARG A 130 -5.73 -2.83 -4.80
N GLU A 131 -5.23 -3.42 -5.89
CA GLU A 131 -5.76 -4.69 -6.41
C GLU A 131 -5.62 -5.82 -5.38
N MET A 132 -4.44 -5.98 -4.79
CA MET A 132 -4.19 -6.98 -3.73
C MET A 132 -5.15 -6.81 -2.54
N ASN A 133 -5.47 -5.57 -2.17
CA ASN A 133 -6.44 -5.29 -1.11
C ASN A 133 -7.86 -5.69 -1.50
N GLU A 134 -8.30 -5.41 -2.73
CA GLU A 134 -9.64 -5.79 -3.17
C GLU A 134 -9.79 -7.32 -3.24
N GLN A 135 -8.74 -8.04 -3.68
CA GLN A 135 -8.74 -9.51 -3.63
C GLN A 135 -8.81 -10.02 -2.19
N THR A 136 -8.05 -9.41 -1.27
CA THR A 136 -8.11 -9.75 0.16
C THR A 136 -9.50 -9.47 0.76
N LYS A 137 -10.16 -8.37 0.37
CA LYS A 137 -11.54 -8.09 0.81
C LYS A 137 -12.52 -9.13 0.30
N LYS A 138 -12.38 -9.58 -0.95
CA LYS A 138 -13.22 -10.64 -1.54
C LYS A 138 -13.06 -11.95 -0.78
N SER A 139 -11.82 -12.37 -0.50
CA SER A 139 -11.54 -13.63 0.21
C SER A 139 -12.13 -13.68 1.63
N ILE A 140 -12.30 -12.51 2.28
CA ILE A 140 -12.91 -12.43 3.61
C ILE A 140 -14.45 -12.42 3.53
N LYS A 141 -15.02 -11.83 2.48
CA LYS A 141 -16.48 -11.78 2.28
C LYS A 141 -17.05 -13.17 2.00
N ASP A 142 -16.33 -14.00 1.27
CA ASP A 142 -16.68 -15.40 1.02
C ASP A 142 -15.49 -16.32 1.32
N PRO A 143 -15.28 -16.65 2.61
CA PRO A 143 -14.15 -17.47 3.01
C PRO A 143 -14.29 -18.92 2.54
N GLU A 144 -15.51 -19.45 2.42
CA GLU A 144 -15.73 -20.82 1.97
C GLU A 144 -15.36 -20.99 0.50
N GLN A 145 -15.80 -20.06 -0.35
CA GLN A 145 -15.41 -20.04 -1.76
C GLN A 145 -13.89 -19.92 -1.89
N PHE A 146 -13.27 -18.95 -1.20
CA PHE A 146 -11.82 -18.75 -1.26
C PHE A 146 -11.05 -20.01 -0.85
N LEU A 147 -11.43 -20.66 0.26
CA LEU A 147 -10.77 -21.87 0.74
C LEU A 147 -10.92 -23.03 -0.26
N SER A 148 -12.10 -23.17 -0.88
CA SER A 148 -12.34 -24.22 -1.87
C SER A 148 -11.50 -24.03 -3.14
N GLU A 149 -11.46 -22.81 -3.68
CA GLU A 149 -10.73 -22.46 -4.89
C GLU A 149 -9.20 -22.51 -4.71
N ASN A 150 -8.71 -22.24 -3.50
CA ASN A 150 -7.28 -22.14 -3.20
C ASN A 150 -6.73 -23.33 -2.40
N LYS A 151 -7.52 -24.40 -2.22
CA LYS A 151 -7.19 -25.52 -1.31
C LYS A 151 -5.82 -26.13 -1.55
N GLU A 152 -5.48 -26.43 -2.80
CA GLU A 152 -4.20 -27.06 -3.15
C GLU A 152 -3.01 -26.14 -2.84
N MET A 153 -3.12 -24.87 -3.25
CA MET A 153 -2.10 -23.85 -2.98
C MET A 153 -1.91 -23.63 -1.48
N LEU A 154 -2.99 -23.52 -0.72
CA LEU A 154 -2.94 -23.35 0.73
C LEU A 154 -2.32 -24.56 1.42
N THR A 155 -2.64 -25.77 0.98
CA THR A 155 -2.06 -27.00 1.54
C THR A 155 -0.55 -27.04 1.31
N TRP A 156 -0.11 -26.78 0.07
CA TRP A 156 1.32 -26.69 -0.25
C TRP A 156 2.02 -25.60 0.57
N TYR A 157 1.41 -24.42 0.69
CA TYR A 157 1.99 -23.30 1.41
C TYR A 157 2.13 -23.59 2.92
N LEU A 158 1.15 -24.27 3.52
CA LEU A 158 1.22 -24.68 4.92
C LEU A 158 2.33 -25.71 5.18
N GLU A 159 2.58 -26.63 4.24
CA GLU A 159 3.70 -27.56 4.35
C GLU A 159 5.05 -26.86 4.13
N TYR A 160 5.14 -25.97 3.14
CA TYR A 160 6.32 -25.13 2.94
C TYR A 160 6.67 -24.32 4.20
N LYS A 161 5.68 -23.74 4.88
CA LYS A 161 5.89 -22.99 6.15
C LYS A 161 6.51 -23.82 7.28
N LYS A 162 6.43 -25.16 7.22
CA LYS A 162 7.06 -26.05 8.22
C LYS A 162 8.49 -26.44 7.85
N SER A 163 8.86 -26.24 6.59
CA SER A 163 10.12 -26.71 6.03
C SER A 163 11.32 -25.90 6.53
N ASP A 164 12.50 -26.49 6.45
CA ASP A 164 13.74 -25.81 6.85
C ASP A 164 14.13 -24.73 5.84
N GLU A 165 13.74 -24.90 4.57
CA GLU A 165 13.89 -23.86 3.54
C GLU A 165 13.15 -22.58 3.94
N TYR A 166 11.91 -22.70 4.43
CA TYR A 166 11.17 -21.53 4.89
C TYR A 166 11.79 -20.92 6.15
N LYS A 167 12.14 -21.73 7.16
CA LYS A 167 12.72 -21.24 8.42
C LYS A 167 14.06 -20.53 8.23
N ASN A 168 14.82 -20.88 7.18
CA ASN A 168 16.07 -20.21 6.84
C ASN A 168 15.88 -19.02 5.88
N SER A 169 14.65 -18.76 5.41
CA SER A 169 14.38 -17.71 4.43
C SER A 169 14.41 -16.29 5.02
N PRO A 170 14.70 -15.26 4.19
CA PRO A 170 14.55 -13.85 4.57
C PRO A 170 13.13 -13.51 5.07
N ALA A 171 12.10 -14.10 4.46
CA ALA A 171 10.71 -13.88 4.84
C ALA A 171 10.40 -14.34 6.26
N PHE A 172 10.97 -15.46 6.71
CA PHE A 172 10.83 -15.93 8.09
C PHE A 172 11.55 -15.01 9.08
N LYS A 173 12.79 -14.58 8.78
CA LYS A 173 13.53 -13.63 9.62
C LYS A 173 12.77 -12.32 9.80
N ILE A 174 12.19 -11.78 8.72
CA ILE A 174 11.33 -10.59 8.77
C ILE A 174 10.10 -10.85 9.65
N GLN A 175 9.44 -12.00 9.50
CA GLN A 175 8.27 -12.35 10.31
C GLN A 175 8.61 -12.39 11.82
N GLU A 176 9.72 -12.99 12.21
CA GLU A 176 10.13 -13.06 13.62
C GLU A 176 10.43 -11.67 14.19
N MET A 177 11.18 -10.83 13.45
CA MET A 177 11.45 -9.45 13.87
C MET A 177 10.17 -8.63 14.09
N LEU A 178 9.13 -8.86 13.28
CA LEU A 178 7.84 -8.18 13.43
C LEU A 178 7.03 -8.69 14.61
N LYS A 179 7.20 -9.94 15.03
CA LYS A 179 6.55 -10.46 16.25
C LYS A 179 7.12 -9.81 17.51
N GLU A 180 8.42 -9.56 17.54
CA GLU A 180 9.08 -8.86 18.65
C GLU A 180 8.68 -7.38 18.75
N PHE A 181 8.07 -6.85 17.69
CA PHE A 181 7.63 -5.46 17.60
C PHE A 181 6.17 -5.23 18.06
N ASN A 182 5.38 -6.30 18.24
CA ASN A 182 3.97 -6.25 18.67
C ASN A 182 3.78 -6.34 20.18
#